data_AF-A0A3B9GF27-F1
#
_entry.id   AF-A0A3B9GF27-F1
#
_cell.length_a   1.000
_cell.length_b   1.000
_cell.length_c   1.000
_cell.angle_alpha   90.00
_cell.angle_beta   90.00
_cell.angle_gamma   90.00
#
_symmetry.space_group_name_H-M   'P 1'
#
loop_
_entity.id
_entity.type
_entity.pdbx_description
1 polymer ?
#
loop_
_entity_poly.entity_id
_entity_poly.type
_entity_poly.pdbx_seq_one_letter_code
_entity_poly.pdbx_strand_id
1 'polypeptide(L)'
;MPEDQSFSSQKNWIVSVSPHVKSNESVEKIMWTVLACLMPPLILSVFIFGIQTLIITAVSVISCVLVEAVSQKALGRPITIRDGSAALTGVLIAFV
;
A
#
# COMPACT_ATOMS: atom_id res chain seq x y z
N MET A 1 -6.58 47.22 47.46
CA MET A 1 -5.44 46.54 48.11
C MET A 1 -5.92 46.04 49.46
N PRO A 2 -5.78 44.74 49.79
CA PRO A 2 -4.56 43.94 49.60
C PRO A 2 -4.74 42.58 48.88
N GLU A 3 -3.61 42.09 48.37
CA GLU A 3 -3.13 40.69 48.34
C GLU A 3 -3.75 39.67 47.36
N ASP A 4 -3.28 39.80 46.11
CA ASP A 4 -2.73 38.75 45.22
C ASP A 4 -3.26 37.30 45.30
N GLN A 5 -4.42 37.06 44.67
CA GLN A 5 -4.74 35.75 44.10
C GLN A 5 -3.88 35.46 42.85
N SER A 6 -2.62 35.09 43.07
CA SER A 6 -1.80 34.46 42.03
C SER A 6 -2.14 32.96 41.98
N PHE A 7 -3.00 32.61 41.04
CA PHE A 7 -3.36 31.23 40.74
C PHE A 7 -2.08 30.40 40.56
N SER A 8 -1.99 29.36 41.39
CA SER A 8 -1.02 28.26 41.30
C SER A 8 -0.65 27.98 39.85
N SER A 9 0.65 28.05 39.54
CA SER A 9 1.22 27.71 38.24
C SER A 9 0.78 26.30 37.84
N GLN A 10 -0.31 26.20 37.07
CA GLN A 10 -0.81 24.95 36.50
C GLN A 10 0.22 24.51 35.47
N LYS A 11 1.10 23.60 35.87
CA LYS A 11 2.05 22.96 35.00
C LYS A 11 1.25 22.23 33.91
N ASN A 12 1.29 22.77 32.70
CA ASN A 12 0.60 22.18 31.55
C ASN A 12 1.33 20.86 31.21
N TRP A 13 0.81 19.73 31.70
CA TRP A 13 1.33 18.42 31.37
C TRP A 13 0.96 18.13 29.91
N ILE A 14 1.90 18.34 29.00
CA ILE A 14 1.80 17.81 27.63
C ILE A 14 1.85 16.29 27.74
N VAL A 15 0.69 15.66 27.66
CA VAL A 15 0.58 14.24 27.37
C VAL A 15 0.79 14.09 25.87
N SER A 16 2.05 14.14 25.45
CA SER A 16 2.38 13.89 24.04
C SER A 16 2.15 12.41 23.74
N VAL A 17 1.36 12.15 22.71
CA VAL A 17 1.25 10.82 22.07
C VAL A 17 2.65 10.25 21.84
N SER A 18 2.82 8.94 22.04
CA SER A 18 4.08 8.25 21.78
C SER A 18 4.61 8.66 20.40
N PRO A 19 5.92 8.95 20.26
CA PRO A 19 6.48 9.35 18.97
C PRO A 19 6.30 8.20 18.00
N HIS A 20 5.27 8.29 17.15
CA HIS A 20 5.12 7.40 16.03
C HIS A 20 6.18 7.84 15.03
N VAL A 21 7.35 7.19 15.13
CA VAL A 21 8.49 7.41 14.23
C VAL A 21 7.95 7.35 12.81
N LYS A 22 7.96 8.50 12.14
CA LYS A 22 7.49 8.62 10.77
C LYS A 22 8.56 8.00 9.88
N SER A 23 8.50 6.69 9.73
CA SER A 23 9.37 5.92 8.84
C SER A 23 9.31 6.54 7.44
N ASN A 24 10.46 6.65 6.76
CA ASN A 24 10.52 7.05 5.35
C ASN A 24 10.02 5.93 4.39
N GLU A 25 9.56 4.83 4.97
CA GLU A 25 8.97 3.70 4.28
C GLU A 25 7.57 4.06 3.83
N SER A 26 7.40 4.14 2.51
CA SER A 26 6.10 4.37 1.88
C SER A 26 5.49 3.04 1.49
N VAL A 27 4.16 2.93 1.56
CA VAL A 27 3.42 1.72 1.18
C VAL A 27 3.78 1.27 -0.23
N GLU A 28 3.86 2.20 -1.19
CA GLU A 28 4.30 1.94 -2.57
C GLU A 28 5.64 1.17 -2.63
N LYS A 29 6.65 1.57 -1.85
CA LYS A 29 7.96 0.88 -1.83
C LYS A 29 7.83 -0.58 -1.37
N ILE A 30 6.98 -0.82 -0.38
CA ILE A 30 6.73 -2.16 0.15
C ILE A 30 6.02 -3.00 -0.92
N MET A 31 4.99 -2.45 -1.57
CA MET A 31 4.24 -3.16 -2.62
C MET A 31 5.13 -3.56 -3.80
N TRP A 32 6.01 -2.66 -4.24
CA TRP A 32 7.00 -2.95 -5.27
C TRP A 32 8.04 -3.97 -4.82
N THR A 33 8.46 -3.93 -3.56
CA THR A 33 9.36 -4.95 -2.98
C THR A 33 8.72 -6.33 -3.01
N VAL A 34 7.45 -6.44 -2.62
CA VAL A 34 6.71 -7.72 -2.66
C VAL A 34 6.56 -8.22 -4.10
N LEU A 35 6.25 -7.33 -5.05
CA LEU A 35 6.16 -7.69 -6.46
C LEU A 35 7.52 -8.22 -6.98
N ALA A 36 8.63 -7.58 -6.60
CA ALA A 36 9.97 -8.06 -6.92
C ALA A 36 10.27 -9.44 -6.28
N CYS A 37 9.83 -9.68 -5.04
CA CYS A 37 9.94 -10.98 -4.37
C CYS A 37 9.11 -12.08 -5.05
N LEU A 38 8.05 -11.73 -5.79
CA LEU A 38 7.21 -12.69 -6.54
C LEU A 38 7.78 -13.06 -7.92
N MET A 39 8.80 -12.36 -8.41
CA MET A 39 9.42 -12.65 -9.71
C MET A 39 10.10 -14.05 -9.77
N PRO A 40 10.90 -14.50 -8.79
CA PRO A 40 11.49 -15.84 -8.83
C PRO A 40 10.43 -16.96 -8.83
N PRO A 41 9.38 -16.91 -7.98
CA PRO A 41 8.25 -17.84 -8.06
C PRO A 41 7.52 -17.82 -9.40
N LEU A 42 7.29 -16.64 -9.98
CA LEU A 42 6.66 -16.50 -11.30
C LEU A 42 7.48 -17.23 -12.37
N ILE A 43 8.79 -17.03 -12.36
CA ILE A 43 9.71 -17.67 -13.31
C ILE A 43 9.64 -19.19 -13.16
N LEU A 44 9.72 -19.70 -11.93
CA LEU A 44 9.64 -21.14 -11.66
C LEU A 44 8.28 -21.72 -12.11
N SER A 45 7.18 -20.99 -11.86
CA SER A 45 5.85 -21.38 -12.30
C SER A 45 5.75 -21.48 -13.82
N VAL A 46 6.32 -20.51 -14.56
CA VAL A 46 6.38 -20.57 -16.03
C VAL A 46 7.25 -21.73 -16.53
N PHE A 47 8.34 -22.07 -15.83
CA PHE A 47 9.16 -23.24 -16.20
C PHE A 47 8.43 -24.58 -16.01
N ILE A 48 7.62 -24.71 -14.96
CA ILE A 48 6.90 -25.96 -14.64
C ILE A 48 5.64 -26.10 -15.49
N PHE A 49 4.83 -25.04 -15.58
CA PHE A 49 3.51 -25.07 -16.22
C PHE A 49 3.50 -24.54 -17.66
N GLY A 50 4.59 -23.93 -18.12
CA GLY A 50 4.76 -23.41 -19.47
C GLY A 50 4.14 -22.03 -19.70
N ILE A 51 3.92 -21.70 -20.98
CA ILE A 51 3.46 -20.36 -21.42
C ILE A 51 2.04 -20.02 -20.96
N GLN A 52 1.24 -21.03 -20.61
CA GLN A 52 -0.16 -20.85 -20.24
C GLN A 52 -0.31 -20.01 -18.97
N THR A 53 0.57 -20.23 -17.99
CA THR A 53 0.63 -19.46 -16.74
C THR A 53 0.97 -17.99 -16.97
N LEU A 54 1.83 -17.70 -17.97
CA LEU A 54 2.16 -16.32 -18.33
C LEU A 54 0.92 -15.58 -18.83
N ILE A 55 0.12 -16.23 -19.68
CA ILE A 55 -1.12 -15.64 -20.23
C ILE A 55 -2.15 -15.40 -19.12
N ILE A 56 -2.35 -16.38 -18.24
CA ILE A 56 -3.28 -16.26 -17.10
C ILE A 56 -2.85 -15.11 -16.19
N THR A 57 -1.56 -15.03 -15.87
CA THR A 57 -1.01 -13.94 -15.05
C THR A 57 -1.22 -12.58 -15.71
N ALA A 58 -0.91 -12.45 -17.00
CA ALA A 58 -1.09 -11.21 -17.72
C ALA A 58 -2.57 -10.76 -17.75
N VAL A 59 -3.49 -11.67 -18.05
CA VAL A 59 -4.93 -11.38 -18.09
C VAL A 59 -5.44 -10.98 -16.70
N SER A 60 -5.01 -11.68 -15.64
CA SER A 60 -5.37 -11.36 -14.26
C SER A 60 -4.91 -9.95 -13.85
N VAL A 61 -3.64 -9.63 -14.11
CA VAL A 61 -3.06 -8.31 -13.81
C VAL A 61 -3.77 -7.20 -14.59
N ILE A 62 -3.97 -7.39 -15.90
CA ILE A 62 -4.67 -6.40 -16.73
C ILE A 62 -6.10 -6.19 -16.23
N SER A 63 -6.83 -7.26 -15.92
CA SER A 63 -8.19 -7.17 -15.39
C SER A 63 -8.22 -6.40 -14.07
N CYS A 64 -7.31 -6.69 -13.14
CA CYS A 64 -7.25 -6.02 -11.84
C CYS A 64 -6.93 -4.53 -11.99
N VAL A 65 -5.95 -4.16 -12.83
CA VAL A 65 -5.60 -2.76 -13.11
C VAL A 65 -6.74 -2.01 -13.79
N LEU A 66 -7.42 -2.64 -14.74
CA LEU A 66 -8.59 -2.05 -15.39
C LEU A 66 -9.72 -1.79 -14.40
N VAL A 67 -10.04 -2.77 -13.55
CA VAL A 67 -11.08 -2.63 -12.52
C VAL A 67 -10.72 -1.53 -11.52
N GLU A 68 -9.47 -1.46 -11.08
CA GLU A 68 -9.01 -0.40 -10.18
C GLU A 68 -9.13 0.98 -10.84
N ALA A 69 -8.69 1.12 -12.09
CA ALA A 69 -8.79 2.36 -12.86
C ALA A 69 -10.25 2.79 -13.08
N VAL A 70 -11.13 1.85 -13.44
CA VAL A 70 -12.57 2.11 -13.64
C VAL A 70 -13.24 2.48 -12.32
N SER A 71 -12.93 1.77 -11.24
CA SER A 71 -13.46 2.06 -9.90
C SER A 71 -13.03 3.44 -9.42
N GLN A 72 -11.74 3.79 -9.54
CA GLN A 72 -11.23 5.11 -9.15
C GLN A 72 -11.86 6.23 -9.99
N LYS A 73 -12.04 6.01 -11.29
CA LYS A 73 -12.75 6.94 -12.18
C LYS A 73 -14.21 7.09 -11.79
N ALA A 74 -14.90 6.00 -11.44
CA ALA A 74 -16.29 6.03 -10.98
C ALA A 74 -16.45 6.73 -9.62
N LEU A 75 -15.46 6.60 -8.73
CA LEU A 75 -15.45 7.21 -7.40
C LEU A 75 -14.92 8.66 -7.41
N GLY A 76 -14.53 9.21 -8.56
CA GLY A 76 -13.98 10.56 -8.68
C GLY A 76 -12.66 10.76 -7.90
N ARG A 77 -11.94 9.68 -7.62
CA ARG A 77 -10.66 9.69 -6.89
C ARG A 77 -9.50 9.87 -7.87
N PRO A 78 -8.36 10.43 -7.44
CA PRO A 78 -7.14 10.42 -8.25
C PRO A 78 -6.75 8.97 -8.58
N ILE A 79 -6.25 8.77 -9.80
CA ILE A 79 -5.88 7.44 -10.29
C ILE A 79 -4.58 7.00 -9.61
N THR A 80 -4.65 6.05 -8.68
CA THR A 80 -3.52 5.54 -7.88
C THR A 80 -2.92 4.25 -8.44
N ILE A 81 -2.93 4.06 -9.77
CA ILE A 81 -2.34 2.89 -10.44
C ILE A 81 -0.82 2.76 -10.15
N ARG A 82 -0.16 3.86 -9.74
CA ARG A 82 1.29 3.89 -9.48
C ARG A 82 1.72 3.17 -8.20
N ASP A 83 0.79 2.92 -7.28
CA ASP A 83 1.11 2.34 -5.97
C ASP A 83 1.48 0.85 -6.07
N GLY A 84 1.25 0.22 -7.23
CA GLY A 84 1.56 -1.19 -7.49
C GLY A 84 0.54 -2.17 -6.89
N SER A 85 -0.52 -1.68 -6.25
CA SER A 85 -1.54 -2.47 -5.56
C SER A 85 -2.31 -3.41 -6.47
N ALA A 86 -2.94 -2.89 -7.52
CA ALA A 86 -3.69 -3.73 -8.45
C ALA A 86 -2.80 -4.75 -9.18
N ALA A 87 -1.56 -4.37 -9.51
CA ALA A 87 -0.62 -5.30 -10.14
C ALA A 87 -0.29 -6.46 -9.20
N LEU A 88 0.03 -6.16 -7.93
CA LEU A 88 0.30 -7.17 -6.92
C LEU A 88 -0.90 -8.10 -6.71
N THR A 89 -2.11 -7.55 -6.57
CA THR A 89 -3.34 -8.36 -6.43
C THR A 89 -3.57 -9.27 -7.63
N GLY A 90 -3.37 -8.78 -8.85
CA GLY A 90 -3.50 -9.59 -10.06
C GLY A 90 -2.50 -10.75 -10.13
N VAL A 91 -1.25 -10.52 -9.72
CA VAL A 91 -0.22 -11.57 -9.64
C VAL A 91 -0.59 -12.61 -8.58
N LEU A 92 -1.06 -12.18 -7.41
CA LEU A 92 -1.47 -13.10 -6.34
C LEU A 92 -2.66 -13.97 -6.75
N ILE A 93 -3.67 -13.40 -7.42
CA ILE A 93 -4.80 -14.18 -7.94
C ILE A 93 -4.36 -15.17 -9.01
N ALA A 94 -3.35 -14.85 -9.82
CA ALA A 94 -2.84 -15.78 -10.82
C ALA A 94 -2.06 -16.96 -10.21
N PHE A 95 -1.61 -16.84 -8.95
CA PHE A 95 -0.88 -17.90 -8.24
C PHE A 95 -1.79 -18.86 -7.46
N VAL A 96 -3.06 -18.49 -7.27
CA VAL A 96 -4.09 -19.29 -6.58
C VAL A 96 -4.87 -20.11 -7.61
#